data_AF-A0AA37B2Q9-F1
#
_entry.id   AF-A0AA37B2Q9-F1
#
_cell.length_a   1.000
_cell.length_b   1.000
_cell.length_c   1.000
_cell.angle_alpha   90.00
_cell.angle_beta   90.00
_cell.angle_gamma   90.00
#
_symmetry.space_group_name_H-M   'P 1'
#
loop_
_entity.id
_entity.type
_entity.pdbx_description
1 polymer ?
#
loop_
_entity_poly.entity_id
_entity_poly.type
_entity_poly.pdbx_seq_one_letter_code
_entity_poly.pdbx_strand_id
1 'polypeptide(L)'
;MSKQFGWWFFTCGNQILVIPQGECIPYGDVEDLPLPELDFTQVERFASYKGEACLRLELSEAIDLGMGEWIDLRSSMSVLSGPLFNLVGKAQQFALFLKTHRFCGSCGEALERVDWELAMQCDHCGFRAYPRISPSIIVLISDGRKVLLANHRRHQKQEQPIYTAIAGFVEAGETLEQTVHREVHEETGIRVKNVSYWRSQPWAFPHSIMAAYFAEYDTGEVNIDRRELADAQWFDYSDLPHLPPTGTIARDMINHWLGQKTNE
;
A
#
# COMPACT_ATOMS: atom_id res chain seq x y z
N MET A 1 -18.33 -17.24 27.03
CA MET A 1 -17.44 -16.37 26.24
C MET A 1 -18.16 -16.07 24.94
N SER A 2 -18.15 -14.83 24.46
CA SER A 2 -18.77 -14.53 23.16
C SER A 2 -18.01 -15.29 22.07
N LYS A 3 -18.71 -16.11 21.28
CA LYS A 3 -18.10 -16.79 20.13
C LYS A 3 -17.41 -15.78 19.23
N GLN A 4 -16.10 -15.94 19.03
CA GLN A 4 -15.35 -15.12 18.10
C GLN A 4 -15.36 -15.87 16.77
N PHE A 5 -16.31 -15.54 15.91
CA PHE A 5 -16.49 -16.14 14.60
C PHE A 5 -16.20 -15.10 13.51
N GLY A 6 -15.40 -15.47 12.52
CA GLY A 6 -15.12 -14.59 11.38
C GLY A 6 -13.84 -14.93 10.64
N TRP A 7 -13.31 -13.94 9.92
CA TRP A 7 -12.03 -14.00 9.22
C TRP A 7 -10.89 -13.59 10.15
N TRP A 8 -9.90 -14.44 10.30
CA TRP A 8 -8.81 -14.29 11.27
C TRP A 8 -7.51 -13.81 10.62
N PHE A 9 -7.11 -12.60 10.96
CA PHE A 9 -5.88 -11.97 10.50
C PHE A 9 -4.82 -12.05 11.61
N PHE A 10 -4.06 -13.14 11.62
CA PHE A 10 -2.91 -13.30 12.52
C PHE A 10 -1.71 -12.52 11.99
N THR A 11 -1.21 -11.57 12.76
CA THR A 11 -0.11 -10.68 12.36
C THR A 11 1.07 -10.81 13.31
N CYS A 12 2.29 -10.71 12.80
CA CYS A 12 3.51 -10.64 13.61
C CYS A 12 4.49 -9.69 12.92
N GLY A 13 4.71 -8.51 13.48
CA GLY A 13 5.46 -7.45 12.79
C GLY A 13 4.86 -7.16 11.40
N ASN A 14 5.69 -7.21 10.35
CA ASN A 14 5.26 -7.00 8.96
C ASN A 14 4.74 -8.28 8.26
N GLN A 15 4.55 -9.38 9.01
CA GLN A 15 4.11 -10.66 8.46
C GLN A 15 2.62 -10.91 8.75
N ILE A 16 2.01 -11.71 7.87
CA ILE A 16 0.64 -12.21 7.96
C ILE A 16 0.68 -13.73 7.80
N LEU A 17 -0.13 -14.44 8.57
CA LEU A 17 -0.36 -15.86 8.34
C LEU A 17 -1.25 -16.04 7.11
N VAL A 18 -0.81 -16.87 6.16
CA VAL A 18 -1.65 -17.35 5.06
C VAL A 18 -1.79 -18.86 5.12
N ILE A 19 -2.97 -19.36 4.76
CA ILE A 19 -3.28 -20.79 4.73
C ILE A 19 -3.36 -21.29 3.28
N PRO A 20 -3.07 -22.56 2.98
CA PRO A 20 -3.07 -23.06 1.60
C PRO A 20 -4.47 -23.34 1.04
N GLN A 21 -5.52 -23.31 1.86
CA GLN A 21 -6.90 -23.58 1.43
C GLN A 21 -7.77 -22.32 1.37
N GLY A 22 -8.87 -22.42 0.61
CA GLY A 22 -9.91 -21.39 0.57
C GLY A 22 -9.40 -20.05 0.04
N GLU A 23 -9.71 -18.99 0.77
CA GLU A 23 -9.33 -17.59 0.48
C GLU A 23 -7.94 -17.24 1.04
N CYS A 24 -7.15 -18.24 1.44
CA CYS A 24 -5.83 -18.10 2.05
C CYS A 24 -5.78 -17.34 3.39
N ILE A 25 -6.94 -17.04 4.00
CA ILE A 25 -7.08 -16.46 5.34
C ILE A 25 -7.96 -17.41 6.17
N PRO A 26 -7.59 -17.75 7.43
CA PRO A 26 -8.42 -18.60 8.27
C PRO A 26 -9.80 -17.99 8.51
N TYR A 27 -10.82 -18.85 8.53
CA TYR A 27 -12.21 -18.46 8.69
C TYR A 27 -12.95 -19.50 9.53
N GLY A 28 -13.69 -19.04 10.53
CA GLY A 28 -14.47 -19.91 11.42
C GLY A 28 -14.54 -19.40 12.86
N ASP A 29 -15.04 -20.25 13.75
CA ASP A 29 -14.96 -20.05 15.18
C ASP A 29 -13.52 -20.30 15.65
N VAL A 30 -12.99 -19.44 16.51
CA VAL A 30 -11.60 -19.56 17.00
C VAL A 30 -11.36 -20.87 17.73
N GLU A 31 -12.38 -21.39 18.41
CA GLU A 31 -12.32 -22.64 19.18
C GLU A 31 -12.18 -23.87 18.27
N ASP A 32 -12.57 -23.76 16.99
CA ASP A 32 -12.49 -24.85 16.01
C ASP A 32 -11.17 -24.82 15.20
N LEU A 33 -10.37 -23.76 15.33
CA LEU A 33 -9.08 -23.64 14.65
C LEU A 33 -8.00 -24.43 15.41
N PRO A 34 -7.05 -25.08 14.71
CA PRO A 34 -5.99 -25.88 15.35
C PRO A 34 -4.88 -25.01 15.94
N LEU A 35 -5.25 -24.03 16.78
CA LEU A 35 -4.35 -23.05 17.37
C LEU A 35 -3.71 -23.60 18.66
N PRO A 36 -2.45 -23.23 18.95
CA PRO A 36 -1.89 -23.41 20.29
C PRO A 36 -2.63 -22.53 21.31
N GLU A 37 -2.32 -22.69 22.60
CA GLU A 37 -2.82 -21.77 23.63
C GLU A 37 -2.31 -20.35 23.35
N LEU A 38 -3.24 -19.45 23.03
CA LEU A 38 -2.99 -18.05 22.71
C LEU A 38 -3.82 -17.13 23.60
N ASP A 39 -3.31 -15.91 23.81
CA ASP A 39 -4.04 -14.86 24.52
C ASP A 39 -4.93 -14.09 23.53
N PHE A 40 -6.24 -14.28 23.62
CA PHE A 40 -7.25 -13.60 22.80
C PHE A 40 -7.81 -12.33 23.45
N THR A 41 -7.20 -11.82 24.52
CA THR A 41 -7.66 -10.58 25.19
C THR A 41 -7.50 -9.33 24.31
N GLN A 42 -6.57 -9.36 23.35
CA GLN A 42 -6.28 -8.23 22.45
C GLN A 42 -6.80 -8.45 21.02
N VAL A 43 -7.88 -9.23 20.85
CA VAL A 43 -8.51 -9.41 19.54
C VAL A 43 -9.22 -8.12 19.11
N GLU A 44 -8.90 -7.67 17.90
CA GLU A 44 -9.41 -6.43 17.34
C GLU A 44 -10.33 -6.71 16.14
N ARG A 45 -11.57 -6.23 16.21
CA ARG A 45 -12.43 -6.13 15.02
C ARG A 45 -12.08 -4.84 14.25
N PHE A 46 -11.70 -4.97 12.98
CA PHE A 46 -11.24 -3.85 12.16
C PHE A 46 -12.00 -3.66 10.83
N ALA A 47 -12.73 -4.69 10.37
CA ALA A 47 -13.50 -4.64 9.12
C ALA A 47 -14.59 -5.72 9.08
N SER A 48 -15.27 -5.81 7.94
CA SER A 48 -16.13 -6.92 7.55
C SER A 48 -15.80 -7.38 6.14
N TYR A 49 -15.83 -8.68 5.89
CA TYR A 49 -15.63 -9.28 4.57
C TYR A 49 -16.67 -10.37 4.34
N LYS A 50 -17.36 -10.31 3.19
CA LYS A 50 -18.45 -11.23 2.82
C LYS A 50 -19.53 -11.38 3.92
N GLY A 51 -19.85 -10.29 4.62
CA GLY A 51 -20.87 -10.25 5.67
C GLY A 51 -20.36 -10.59 7.08
N GLU A 52 -19.13 -11.09 7.20
CA GLU A 52 -18.57 -11.59 8.46
C GLU A 52 -17.50 -10.65 9.02
N ALA A 53 -17.26 -10.73 10.33
CA ALA A 53 -16.26 -9.89 10.99
C ALA A 53 -14.83 -10.24 10.53
N CYS A 54 -14.00 -9.22 10.31
CA CYS A 54 -12.55 -9.39 10.23
C CYS A 54 -11.95 -9.10 11.60
N LEU A 55 -11.37 -10.13 12.19
CA LEU A 55 -10.75 -10.15 13.51
C LEU A 55 -9.25 -10.23 13.34
N ARG A 56 -8.51 -9.46 14.12
CA ARG A 56 -7.05 -9.42 14.10
C ARG A 56 -6.51 -9.83 15.45
N LEU A 57 -5.46 -10.64 15.44
CA LEU A 57 -4.63 -10.92 16.61
C LEU A 57 -3.16 -10.64 16.26
N GLU A 58 -2.49 -9.82 17.06
CA GLU A 58 -1.04 -9.60 16.95
C GLU A 58 -0.31 -10.59 17.86
N LEU A 59 0.64 -11.32 17.29
CA LEU A 59 1.55 -12.18 18.00
C LEU A 59 2.90 -11.47 18.14
N SER A 60 3.53 -11.64 19.30
CA SER A 60 4.88 -11.12 19.57
C SER A 60 5.96 -11.83 18.77
N GLU A 61 5.69 -13.07 18.36
CA GLU A 61 6.58 -13.92 17.59
C GLU A 61 5.80 -14.77 16.58
N ALA A 62 6.43 -15.05 15.44
CA ALA A 62 5.87 -15.86 14.38
C ALA A 62 6.02 -17.34 14.73
N ILE A 63 5.04 -17.89 15.45
CA ILE A 63 5.01 -19.30 15.86
C ILE A 63 4.28 -20.16 14.83
N ASP A 64 4.51 -21.48 14.86
CA ASP A 64 3.71 -22.41 14.07
C ASP A 64 2.28 -22.49 14.63
N LEU A 65 1.30 -22.09 13.82
CA LEU A 65 -0.12 -22.14 14.13
C LEU A 65 -0.82 -23.39 13.57
N GLY A 66 -0.07 -24.33 12.97
CA GLY A 66 -0.57 -25.63 12.51
C GLY A 66 -1.46 -25.59 11.27
N MET A 67 -1.59 -24.44 10.61
CA MET A 67 -2.53 -24.24 9.49
C MET A 67 -1.98 -23.49 8.29
N GLY A 68 -0.79 -22.91 8.38
CA GLY A 68 -0.31 -21.98 7.36
C GLY A 68 1.12 -21.51 7.57
N GLU A 69 1.52 -20.55 6.74
CA GLU A 69 2.86 -20.00 6.71
C GLU A 69 2.85 -18.49 6.93
N TRP A 70 3.91 -18.00 7.57
CA TRP A 70 4.13 -16.57 7.75
C TRP A 70 4.80 -15.98 6.52
N ILE A 71 4.13 -15.05 5.86
CA ILE A 71 4.69 -14.33 4.71
C ILE A 71 4.74 -12.84 4.96
N ASP A 72 5.72 -12.17 4.34
CA ASP A 72 5.79 -10.72 4.34
C ASP A 72 4.55 -10.11 3.68
N LEU A 73 4.07 -8.98 4.23
CA LEU A 73 2.89 -8.28 3.73
C LEU A 73 2.97 -8.02 2.22
N ARG A 74 4.12 -7.59 1.68
CA ARG A 74 4.25 -7.33 0.23
C ARG A 74 4.21 -8.62 -0.57
N SER A 75 4.83 -9.67 -0.08
CA SER A 75 4.80 -10.99 -0.71
C SER A 75 3.37 -11.58 -0.74
N SER A 76 2.51 -11.23 0.21
CA SER A 76 1.11 -11.67 0.21
C SER A 76 0.30 -11.23 -1.02
N MET A 77 0.74 -10.20 -1.73
CA MET A 77 0.09 -9.72 -2.96
C MET A 77 0.06 -10.78 -4.07
N SER A 78 1.02 -11.72 -4.11
CA SER A 78 1.03 -12.78 -5.12
C SER A 78 0.15 -13.99 -4.76
N VAL A 79 -0.35 -14.05 -3.52
CA VAL A 79 -1.12 -15.19 -3.00
C VAL A 79 -2.58 -14.79 -2.74
N LEU A 80 -2.80 -13.58 -2.22
CA LEU A 80 -4.12 -13.09 -1.87
C LEU A 80 -4.84 -12.44 -3.05
N SER A 81 -6.16 -12.52 -3.05
CA SER A 81 -6.99 -11.69 -3.93
C SER A 81 -6.84 -10.21 -3.59
N GLY A 82 -7.04 -9.32 -4.56
CA GLY A 82 -6.93 -7.86 -4.34
C GLY A 82 -7.74 -7.33 -3.15
N PRO A 83 -9.01 -7.73 -2.96
CA PRO A 83 -9.79 -7.34 -1.78
C PRO A 83 -9.19 -7.80 -0.45
N LEU A 84 -8.66 -9.03 -0.38
CA LEU A 84 -8.04 -9.55 0.83
C LEU A 84 -6.69 -8.91 1.11
N PHE A 85 -5.88 -8.69 0.07
CA PHE A 85 -4.63 -7.94 0.21
C PHE A 85 -4.88 -6.54 0.80
N ASN A 86 -5.92 -5.84 0.34
CA ASN A 86 -6.33 -4.56 0.90
C ASN A 86 -6.77 -4.67 2.36
N LEU A 87 -7.44 -5.76 2.76
CA LEU A 87 -7.83 -6.00 4.15
C LEU A 87 -6.63 -6.30 5.05
N VAL A 88 -5.65 -7.07 4.60
CA VAL A 88 -4.41 -7.29 5.35
C VAL A 88 -3.66 -5.96 5.52
N GLY A 89 -3.54 -5.16 4.45
CA GLY A 89 -2.97 -3.83 4.53
C GLY A 89 -3.70 -2.91 5.52
N LYS A 90 -5.03 -2.96 5.52
CA LYS A 90 -5.87 -2.23 6.50
C LYS A 90 -5.62 -2.72 7.93
N ALA A 91 -5.49 -4.03 8.16
CA ALA A 91 -5.22 -4.60 9.48
C ALA A 91 -3.89 -4.06 10.05
N GLN A 92 -2.86 -3.97 9.21
CA GLN A 92 -1.54 -3.44 9.58
C GLN A 92 -1.57 -1.93 9.87
N GLN A 93 -2.27 -1.14 9.04
CA GLN A 93 -2.45 0.29 9.28
C GLN A 93 -3.26 0.56 10.56
N PHE A 94 -4.28 -0.26 10.82
CA PHE A 94 -5.10 -0.19 12.02
C PHE A 94 -4.25 -0.42 13.27
N ALA A 95 -3.44 -1.48 13.27
CA ALA A 95 -2.49 -1.80 14.32
C ALA A 95 -1.53 -0.65 14.61
N LEU A 96 -0.91 -0.14 13.54
CA LEU A 96 0.06 0.94 13.62
C LEU A 96 -0.59 2.20 14.20
N PHE A 97 -1.82 2.51 13.79
CA PHE A 97 -2.56 3.66 14.30
C PHE A 97 -2.78 3.56 15.82
N LEU A 98 -3.32 2.43 16.31
CA LEU A 98 -3.55 2.23 17.74
C LEU A 98 -2.25 2.27 18.54
N LYS A 99 -1.17 1.68 18.02
CA LYS A 99 0.15 1.68 18.64
C LYS A 99 0.76 3.09 18.74
N THR A 100 0.57 3.93 17.72
CA THR A 100 1.19 5.26 17.62
C THR A 100 0.36 6.38 18.26
N HIS A 101 -0.91 6.12 18.59
CA HIS A 101 -1.83 7.08 19.20
C HIS A 101 -2.30 6.61 20.57
N ARG A 102 -1.35 6.15 21.39
CA ARG A 102 -1.60 5.83 22.82
C ARG A 102 -1.67 7.07 23.71
N PHE A 103 -0.99 8.13 23.30
CA PHE A 103 -0.92 9.41 24.02
C PHE A 103 -1.21 10.57 23.07
N CYS A 104 -1.76 11.64 23.63
CA CYS A 104 -2.19 12.82 22.90
C CYS A 104 -0.99 13.63 22.42
N GLY A 105 -0.87 13.81 21.11
CA GLY A 105 0.18 14.64 20.52
C GLY A 105 0.10 16.14 20.86
N SER A 106 -1.03 16.59 21.44
CA SER A 106 -1.24 17.98 21.85
C SER A 106 -0.85 18.23 23.32
N CYS A 107 -1.27 17.35 24.24
CA CYS A 107 -1.10 17.58 25.69
C CYS A 107 -0.41 16.45 26.47
N GLY A 108 -0.09 15.32 25.82
CA GLY A 108 0.62 14.19 26.45
C GLY A 108 -0.25 13.20 27.24
N GLU A 109 -1.52 13.51 27.49
CA GLU A 109 -2.46 12.61 28.20
C GLU A 109 -2.79 11.34 27.40
N ALA A 110 -3.21 10.28 28.10
CA ALA A 110 -3.64 9.05 27.44
C ALA A 110 -4.83 9.28 26.49
N LEU A 111 -4.82 8.57 25.35
CA LEU A 111 -5.94 8.57 24.41
C LEU A 111 -6.83 7.34 24.62
N GLU A 112 -8.14 7.53 24.45
CA GLU A 112 -9.12 6.47 24.48
C GLU A 112 -9.63 6.16 23.07
N ARG A 113 -9.92 4.88 22.80
CA ARG A 113 -10.48 4.47 21.52
C ARG A 113 -11.97 4.82 21.47
N VAL A 114 -12.39 5.39 20.36
CA VAL A 114 -13.81 5.63 20.07
C VAL A 114 -14.47 4.31 19.64
N ASP A 115 -15.67 4.02 20.14
CA ASP A 115 -16.38 2.75 19.91
C ASP A 115 -17.25 2.74 18.64
N TRP A 116 -17.67 3.91 18.13
CA TRP A 116 -18.48 4.03 16.90
C TRP A 116 -17.68 4.34 15.62
N GLU A 117 -16.40 4.69 15.72
CA GLU A 117 -15.54 4.95 14.56
C GLU A 117 -14.07 4.62 14.86
N LEU A 118 -13.24 4.55 13.81
CA LEU A 118 -11.80 4.35 13.98
C LEU A 118 -11.12 5.68 14.30
N ALA A 119 -11.13 6.04 15.57
CA ALA A 119 -10.50 7.24 16.09
C ALA A 119 -9.96 7.03 17.52
N MET A 120 -9.00 7.87 17.88
CA MET A 120 -8.49 7.99 19.26
C MET A 120 -8.80 9.40 19.77
N GLN A 121 -9.38 9.52 20.97
CA GLN A 121 -9.87 10.76 21.57
C GLN A 121 -9.09 11.08 22.85
N CYS A 122 -8.77 12.36 23.04
CA CYS A 122 -8.27 12.91 24.29
C CYS A 122 -9.40 13.61 25.03
N ASP A 123 -9.78 13.09 26.20
CA ASP A 123 -10.85 13.70 27.01
C ASP A 123 -10.37 14.93 27.79
N HIS A 124 -9.07 15.12 27.92
CA HIS A 124 -8.49 16.29 28.60
C HIS A 124 -8.54 17.57 27.75
N CYS A 125 -8.09 17.51 26.49
CA CYS A 125 -7.98 18.69 25.62
C CYS A 125 -8.89 18.66 24.38
N GLY A 126 -9.67 17.59 24.18
CA GLY A 126 -10.58 17.45 23.05
C GLY A 126 -9.91 17.02 21.73
N PHE A 127 -8.59 16.82 21.69
CA PHE A 127 -7.89 16.35 20.50
C PHE A 127 -8.43 15.00 20.02
N ARG A 128 -8.68 14.87 18.71
CA ARG A 128 -9.10 13.64 18.05
C ARG A 128 -8.13 13.29 16.93
N ALA A 129 -7.70 12.03 16.89
CA ALA A 129 -6.86 11.49 15.83
C ALA A 129 -7.60 10.43 15.02
N TYR A 130 -7.27 10.37 13.73
CA TYR A 130 -7.73 9.38 12.76
C TYR A 130 -6.52 8.66 12.15
N PRO A 131 -6.68 7.46 11.57
CA PRO A 131 -5.62 6.80 10.82
C PRO A 131 -5.03 7.72 9.77
N ARG A 132 -3.71 7.85 9.79
CA ARG A 132 -2.98 8.66 8.81
C ARG A 132 -3.02 7.97 7.46
N ILE A 133 -3.45 8.68 6.43
CA ILE A 133 -3.29 8.28 5.03
C ILE A 133 -2.50 9.37 4.34
N SER A 134 -1.36 9.01 3.76
CA SER A 134 -0.45 9.91 3.03
C SER A 134 -0.79 9.86 1.53
N PRO A 135 -1.35 10.94 0.95
CA PRO A 135 -1.60 10.98 -0.48
C PRO A 135 -0.29 10.95 -1.25
N SER A 136 -0.24 10.17 -2.33
CA SER A 136 0.89 10.07 -3.22
C SER A 136 0.39 9.97 -4.65
N ILE A 137 1.08 10.61 -5.58
CA ILE A 137 0.81 10.44 -7.00
C ILE A 137 1.69 9.33 -7.56
N ILE A 138 1.24 8.73 -8.65
CA ILE A 138 2.08 7.93 -9.54
C ILE A 138 1.71 8.30 -10.97
N VAL A 139 2.70 8.63 -11.81
CA VAL A 139 2.46 9.16 -13.15
C VAL A 139 3.24 8.38 -14.20
N LEU A 140 2.53 7.86 -15.20
CA LEU A 140 3.14 7.25 -16.38
C LEU A 140 3.20 8.28 -17.50
N ILE A 141 4.42 8.57 -17.95
CA ILE A 141 4.69 9.65 -18.90
C ILE A 141 5.06 9.05 -20.25
N SER A 142 4.39 9.48 -21.32
CA SER A 142 4.64 9.00 -22.68
C SER A 142 4.91 10.14 -23.66
N ASP A 143 5.77 9.90 -24.65
CA ASP A 143 5.95 10.77 -25.83
C ASP A 143 5.09 10.31 -27.03
N GLY A 144 4.17 9.36 -26.78
CA GLY A 144 3.34 8.70 -27.78
C GLY A 144 3.86 7.33 -28.19
N ARG A 145 5.17 7.16 -28.39
CA ARG A 145 5.78 5.86 -28.79
C ARG A 145 6.53 5.19 -27.65
N LYS A 146 7.18 5.98 -26.80
CA LYS A 146 7.96 5.55 -25.67
C LYS A 146 7.29 5.95 -24.37
N VAL A 147 7.73 5.29 -23.30
CA VAL A 147 7.34 5.58 -21.92
C VAL A 147 8.58 5.83 -21.09
N LEU A 148 8.55 6.86 -20.24
CA LEU A 148 9.62 7.12 -19.29
C LEU A 148 9.43 6.21 -18.08
N LEU A 149 10.45 5.40 -17.78
CA LEU A 149 10.49 4.58 -16.58
C LEU A 149 11.79 4.82 -15.82
N ALA A 150 11.71 4.76 -14.50
CA ALA A 150 12.83 5.02 -13.60
C ALA A 150 13.12 3.84 -12.68
N ASN A 151 14.39 3.65 -12.35
CA ASN A 151 14.86 2.73 -11.33
C ASN A 151 15.20 3.50 -10.05
N HIS A 152 14.37 3.37 -9.01
CA HIS A 152 14.63 4.02 -7.72
C HIS A 152 15.77 3.33 -6.97
N ARG A 153 16.64 4.12 -6.32
CA ARG A 153 17.80 3.60 -5.56
C ARG A 153 17.42 2.62 -4.46
N ARG A 154 16.25 2.79 -3.84
CA ARG A 154 15.72 1.87 -2.81
C ARG A 154 15.58 0.42 -3.31
N HIS A 155 15.46 0.22 -4.63
CA HIS A 155 15.30 -1.10 -5.27
C HIS A 155 16.56 -1.55 -6.02
N GLN A 156 17.67 -0.79 -5.94
CA GLN A 156 18.90 -1.02 -6.71
C GLN A 156 19.59 -2.36 -6.38
N LYS A 157 19.36 -2.92 -5.18
CA LYS A 157 20.02 -4.16 -4.71
C LYS A 157 19.38 -5.45 -5.23
N GLN A 158 18.38 -5.36 -6.10
CA GLN A 158 17.75 -6.55 -6.70
C GLN A 158 18.60 -7.07 -7.85
N GLU A 159 18.56 -8.38 -8.10
CA GLU A 159 19.32 -9.03 -9.18
C GLU A 159 18.94 -8.48 -10.56
N GLN A 160 17.70 -8.04 -10.73
CA GLN A 160 17.23 -7.30 -11.91
C GLN A 160 16.64 -5.95 -11.48
N PRO A 161 17.11 -4.82 -12.04
CA PRO A 161 16.58 -3.51 -11.70
C PRO A 161 15.14 -3.38 -12.20
N ILE A 162 14.19 -3.16 -11.28
CA ILE A 162 12.81 -2.82 -11.63
C ILE A 162 12.74 -1.37 -12.10
N TYR A 163 12.19 -1.15 -13.30
CA TYR A 163 11.86 0.17 -13.83
C TYR A 163 10.36 0.43 -13.70
N THR A 164 9.99 1.58 -13.15
CA THR A 164 8.61 1.91 -12.81
C THR A 164 8.28 3.37 -13.12
N ALA A 165 7.00 3.72 -13.00
CA ALA A 165 6.51 5.09 -13.18
C ALA A 165 7.02 6.01 -12.05
N ILE A 166 7.08 7.31 -12.30
CA ILE A 166 7.47 8.32 -11.30
C ILE A 166 6.40 8.43 -10.24
N ALA A 167 6.78 8.49 -8.96
CA ALA A 167 5.82 8.52 -7.85
C ALA A 167 6.40 9.26 -6.64
N GLY A 168 5.59 10.15 -6.08
CA GLY A 168 6.01 10.95 -4.92
C GLY A 168 4.84 11.39 -4.06
N PHE A 169 5.15 11.98 -2.91
CA PHE A 169 4.16 12.37 -1.91
C PHE A 169 3.60 13.76 -2.23
N VAL A 170 2.32 13.94 -1.94
CA VAL A 170 1.66 15.24 -2.05
C VAL A 170 2.11 16.12 -0.89
N GLU A 171 2.58 17.33 -1.17
CA GLU A 171 2.96 18.29 -0.12
C GLU A 171 1.78 19.16 0.34
N ALA A 172 1.94 19.76 1.52
CA ALA A 172 0.94 20.65 2.09
C ALA A 172 0.73 21.88 1.19
N GLY A 173 -0.50 22.07 0.74
CA GLY A 173 -0.86 23.19 -0.15
C GLY A 173 -0.81 22.86 -1.63
N GLU A 174 -0.46 21.63 -2.02
CA GLU A 174 -0.49 21.18 -3.41
C GLU A 174 -1.83 20.54 -3.80
N THR A 175 -2.24 20.73 -5.06
CA THR A 175 -3.15 19.79 -5.73
C THR A 175 -2.38 18.58 -6.22
N LEU A 176 -3.07 17.47 -6.48
CA LEU A 176 -2.44 16.27 -7.03
C LEU A 176 -1.74 16.55 -8.37
N GLU A 177 -2.31 17.42 -9.20
CA GLU A 177 -1.73 17.82 -10.48
C GLU A 177 -0.46 18.64 -10.30
N GLN A 178 -0.42 19.55 -9.30
CA GLN A 178 0.79 20.28 -8.95
C GLN A 178 1.90 19.33 -8.49
N THR A 179 1.56 18.34 -7.66
CA THR A 179 2.49 17.28 -7.23
C THR A 179 3.01 16.50 -8.44
N VAL A 180 2.16 16.14 -9.42
CA VAL A 180 2.62 15.48 -10.66
C VAL A 180 3.68 16.34 -11.37
N HIS A 181 3.43 17.64 -11.55
CA HIS A 181 4.39 18.52 -12.21
C HIS A 181 5.69 18.68 -11.41
N ARG A 182 5.61 18.81 -10.08
CA ARG A 182 6.78 18.95 -9.21
C ARG A 182 7.63 17.68 -9.22
N GLU A 183 7.05 16.53 -8.88
CA GLU A 183 7.77 15.25 -8.76
C GLU A 183 8.46 14.87 -10.07
N VAL A 184 7.78 15.05 -11.21
CA VAL A 184 8.39 14.77 -12.52
C VAL A 184 9.57 15.68 -12.79
N HIS A 185 9.43 16.98 -12.51
CA HIS A 185 10.51 17.93 -12.74
C HIS A 185 11.69 17.71 -11.79
N GLU A 186 11.44 17.44 -10.51
CA GLU A 186 12.47 17.19 -9.49
C GLU A 186 13.24 15.90 -9.77
N GLU A 187 12.54 14.79 -10.04
CA GLU A 187 13.18 13.50 -10.23
C GLU A 187 13.87 13.35 -11.58
N THR A 188 13.34 13.96 -12.64
CA THR A 188 13.76 13.66 -14.03
C THR A 188 14.16 14.87 -14.86
N GLY A 189 13.88 16.10 -14.42
CA GLY A 189 14.22 17.33 -15.13
C GLY A 189 13.32 17.68 -16.33
N ILE A 190 12.33 16.84 -16.68
CA ILE A 190 11.41 17.12 -17.79
C ILE A 190 10.14 17.85 -17.32
N ARG A 191 9.40 18.39 -18.29
CA ARG A 191 8.06 18.94 -18.11
C ARG A 191 7.04 18.07 -18.84
N VAL A 192 5.84 18.04 -18.29
CA VAL A 192 4.71 17.26 -18.81
C VAL A 192 3.49 18.16 -19.01
N LYS A 193 2.57 17.67 -19.84
CA LYS A 193 1.26 18.27 -20.12
C LYS A 193 0.18 17.19 -20.16
N ASN A 194 -1.07 17.61 -20.33
CA ASN A 194 -2.22 16.71 -20.47
C ASN A 194 -2.31 15.69 -19.32
N VAL A 195 -2.04 16.15 -18.11
CA VAL A 195 -2.12 15.34 -16.88
C VAL A 195 -3.57 14.91 -16.68
N SER A 196 -3.81 13.60 -16.65
CA SER A 196 -5.14 13.00 -16.57
C SER A 196 -5.19 11.90 -15.51
N TYR A 197 -6.16 12.00 -14.61
CA TYR A 197 -6.39 10.99 -13.58
C TYR A 197 -6.93 9.70 -14.21
N TRP A 198 -6.47 8.55 -13.71
CA TRP A 198 -6.96 7.24 -14.11
C TRP A 198 -7.77 6.53 -13.02
N ARG A 199 -7.10 6.20 -11.91
CA ARG A 199 -7.69 5.50 -10.76
C ARG A 199 -6.81 5.65 -9.53
N SER A 200 -7.22 5.06 -8.40
CA SER A 200 -6.39 4.98 -7.20
C SER A 200 -6.20 3.54 -6.69
N GLN A 201 -5.19 3.34 -5.86
CA GLN A 201 -4.94 2.09 -5.13
C GLN A 201 -4.46 2.41 -3.70
N PRO A 202 -5.05 1.79 -2.65
CA PRO A 202 -4.50 1.85 -1.31
C PRO A 202 -3.14 1.13 -1.27
N TRP A 203 -2.18 1.71 -0.57
CA TRP A 203 -0.82 1.19 -0.50
C TRP A 203 -0.31 1.18 0.94
N ALA A 204 -0.39 0.01 1.59
CA ALA A 204 -0.13 -0.16 3.02
C ALA A 204 1.35 -0.24 3.41
N PHE A 205 2.21 0.52 2.73
CA PHE A 205 3.66 0.54 2.97
C PHE A 205 4.19 1.98 3.14
N PRO A 206 3.97 2.63 4.30
CA PRO A 206 3.20 2.15 5.45
C PRO A 206 1.71 2.51 5.38
N HIS A 207 1.36 3.68 4.85
CA HIS A 207 -0.02 4.16 4.91
C HIS A 207 -0.35 5.19 3.82
N SER A 208 -0.20 4.81 2.56
CA SER A 208 -0.43 5.72 1.42
C SER A 208 -1.68 5.36 0.64
N ILE A 209 -2.19 6.34 -0.10
CA ILE A 209 -3.09 6.10 -1.23
C ILE A 209 -2.40 6.64 -2.49
N MET A 210 -2.25 5.78 -3.49
CA MET A 210 -1.68 6.16 -4.78
C MET A 210 -2.78 6.65 -5.71
N ALA A 211 -2.68 7.89 -6.17
CA ALA A 211 -3.50 8.45 -7.24
C ALA A 211 -2.71 8.34 -8.56
N ALA A 212 -3.21 7.52 -9.49
CA ALA A 212 -2.54 7.27 -10.75
C ALA A 212 -2.96 8.26 -11.83
N TYR A 213 -1.96 8.78 -12.53
CA TYR A 213 -2.09 9.74 -13.61
C TYR A 213 -1.37 9.25 -14.87
N PHE A 214 -1.92 9.60 -16.04
CA PHE A 214 -1.17 9.60 -17.29
C PHE A 214 -0.80 11.04 -17.64
N ALA A 215 0.37 11.22 -18.25
CA ALA A 215 0.81 12.52 -18.74
C ALA A 215 1.58 12.37 -20.05
N GLU A 216 1.57 13.44 -20.85
CA GLU A 216 2.34 13.52 -22.07
C GLU A 216 3.64 14.29 -21.82
N TYR A 217 4.72 13.83 -22.44
CA TYR A 217 5.96 14.60 -22.51
C TYR A 217 5.71 15.96 -23.16
N ASP A 218 6.24 17.02 -22.55
CA ASP A 218 6.19 18.36 -23.13
C ASP A 218 7.58 18.81 -23.60
N THR A 219 8.51 19.00 -22.67
CA THR A 219 9.84 19.56 -22.95
C THR A 219 10.87 19.09 -21.92
N GLY A 220 12.16 19.29 -22.21
CA GLY A 220 13.29 19.01 -21.30
C GLY A 220 14.09 17.76 -21.67
N GLU A 221 15.24 17.61 -21.05
CA GLU A 221 16.10 16.43 -21.19
C GLU A 221 16.15 15.69 -19.86
N VAL A 222 16.21 14.35 -19.92
CA VAL A 222 16.26 13.54 -18.71
C VAL A 222 17.58 13.82 -17.97
N ASN A 223 17.45 14.44 -16.81
CA ASN A 223 18.54 14.72 -15.89
C ASN A 223 18.08 14.34 -14.48
N ILE A 224 18.44 13.13 -14.06
CA ILE A 224 17.88 12.53 -12.84
C ILE A 224 18.45 13.15 -11.57
N ASP A 225 17.62 13.26 -10.53
CA ASP A 225 18.12 13.43 -9.17
C ASP A 225 18.71 12.10 -8.65
N ARG A 226 20.04 12.04 -8.60
CA ARG A 226 20.78 10.87 -8.12
C ARG A 226 20.59 10.57 -6.64
N ARG A 227 19.92 11.43 -5.86
CA ARG A 227 19.50 11.11 -4.50
C ARG A 227 18.37 10.08 -4.49
N GLU A 228 17.49 10.13 -5.48
CA GLU A 228 16.28 9.32 -5.54
C GLU A 228 16.36 8.19 -6.56
N LEU A 229 16.84 8.51 -7.76
CA LEU A 229 16.89 7.61 -8.90
C LEU A 229 18.32 7.12 -9.16
N ALA A 230 18.44 5.83 -9.46
CA ALA A 230 19.66 5.24 -9.98
C ALA A 230 19.75 5.45 -11.50
N ASP A 231 18.60 5.38 -12.18
CA ASP A 231 18.48 5.53 -13.63
C ASP A 231 17.05 5.96 -14.03
N ALA A 232 16.91 6.62 -15.18
CA ALA A 232 15.62 6.86 -15.85
C ALA A 232 15.82 6.91 -17.36
N GLN A 233 15.01 6.15 -18.11
CA GLN A 233 15.15 6.04 -19.56
C GLN A 233 13.80 5.97 -20.26
N TRP A 234 13.79 6.38 -21.53
CA TRP A 234 12.67 6.21 -22.44
C TRP A 234 12.71 4.83 -23.08
N PHE A 235 11.70 4.01 -22.80
CA PHE A 235 11.57 2.65 -23.35
C PHE A 235 10.50 2.60 -24.43
N ASP A 236 10.79 1.92 -25.54
CA ASP A 236 9.82 1.67 -26.61
C ASP A 236 8.81 0.60 -26.15
N TYR A 237 7.56 0.69 -26.58
CA TYR A 237 6.52 -0.28 -26.23
C TYR A 237 6.90 -1.73 -26.62
N SER A 238 7.79 -1.90 -27.60
CA SER A 238 8.27 -3.21 -28.08
C SER A 238 9.49 -3.74 -27.32
N ASP A 239 10.15 -2.93 -26.49
CA ASP A 239 11.38 -3.30 -25.77
C ASP A 239 11.36 -2.72 -24.35
N LEU A 240 10.51 -3.29 -23.50
CA LEU A 240 10.34 -2.88 -22.11
C LEU A 240 11.31 -3.63 -21.18
N PRO A 241 11.81 -2.96 -20.13
CA PRO A 241 12.76 -3.53 -19.17
C PRO A 241 12.07 -4.49 -18.19
N HIS A 242 12.77 -4.91 -17.15
CA HIS A 242 12.13 -5.59 -16.03
C HIS A 242 11.19 -4.63 -15.27
N LEU A 243 9.94 -5.05 -15.09
CA LEU A 243 8.83 -4.22 -14.64
C LEU A 243 8.27 -4.68 -13.28
N PRO A 244 7.51 -3.84 -12.56
CA PRO A 244 6.93 -4.20 -11.26
C PRO A 244 6.06 -5.45 -11.34
N PRO A 245 5.85 -6.19 -10.24
CA PRO A 245 4.98 -7.37 -10.27
C PRO A 245 3.51 -7.01 -10.60
N THR A 246 2.78 -7.99 -11.13
CA THR A 246 1.32 -7.91 -11.33
C THR A 246 0.60 -7.66 -10.01
N GLY A 247 -0.49 -6.90 -10.05
CA GLY A 247 -1.25 -6.45 -8.87
C GLY A 247 -0.85 -5.06 -8.36
N THR A 248 0.24 -4.49 -8.87
CA THR A 248 0.64 -3.10 -8.59
C THR A 248 0.01 -2.13 -9.59
N ILE A 249 -0.40 -0.94 -9.10
CA ILE A 249 -0.93 0.11 -9.97
C ILE A 249 0.06 0.51 -11.07
N ALA A 250 1.37 0.50 -10.78
CA ALA A 250 2.41 0.78 -11.76
C ALA A 250 2.40 -0.24 -12.93
N ARG A 251 2.35 -1.54 -12.63
CA ARG A 251 2.25 -2.58 -13.67
C ARG A 251 0.97 -2.41 -14.49
N ASP A 252 -0.14 -2.17 -13.82
CA ASP A 252 -1.44 -2.02 -14.48
C ASP A 252 -1.48 -0.77 -15.39
N MET A 253 -0.84 0.34 -15.00
CA MET A 253 -0.69 1.53 -15.84
C MET A 253 0.08 1.22 -17.12
N ILE A 254 1.22 0.52 -17.00
CA ILE A 254 2.04 0.14 -18.15
C ILE A 254 1.26 -0.80 -19.08
N ASN A 255 0.58 -1.80 -18.52
CA ASN A 255 -0.25 -2.71 -19.31
C ASN A 255 -1.40 -1.98 -20.02
N HIS A 256 -2.03 -1.00 -19.36
CA HIS A 256 -3.08 -0.17 -19.96
C HIS A 256 -2.54 0.64 -21.15
N TRP A 257 -1.38 1.29 -20.99
CA TRP A 257 -0.73 2.03 -22.06
C TRP A 257 -0.32 1.13 -23.24
N LEU A 258 0.25 -0.05 -22.97
CA LEU A 258 0.58 -1.05 -23.99
C LEU A 258 -0.65 -1.47 -24.81
N GLY A 259 -1.78 -1.73 -24.13
CA GLY A 259 -3.01 -2.13 -24.79
C GLY A 259 -3.59 -1.06 -25.73
N GLN A 260 -3.30 0.22 -25.50
CA GLN A 260 -3.67 1.30 -26.43
C GLN A 260 -2.77 1.30 -27.67
N LYS A 261 -1.47 1.03 -27.52
CA LYS A 261 -0.49 1.02 -28.62
C LYS A 261 -0.65 -0.16 -29.58
N THR A 262 -1.12 -1.31 -29.10
CA THR A 262 -1.34 -2.49 -29.95
C THR A 262 -2.62 -2.40 -30.81
N ASN A 263 -3.48 -1.43 -30.55
CA ASN A 263 -4.74 -1.21 -31.27
C ASN A 263 -4.67 -0.05 -32.29
N GLU A 264 -3.51 0.60 -32.41
CA GLU A 264 -3.17 1.63 -33.42
C GLU A 264 -2.42 0.99 -34.60
#